data_AF-A0A1C7NKW1-F1
#
_entry.id   AF-A0A1C7NKW1-F1
#
_cell.length_a   1.000
_cell.length_b   1.000
_cell.length_c   1.000
_cell.angle_alpha   90.00
_cell.angle_beta   90.00
_cell.angle_gamma   90.00
#
_symmetry.space_group_name_H-M   'P 1'
#
loop_
_entity.id
_entity.type
_entity.pdbx_description
1 polymer ?
#
loop_
_entity_poly.entity_id
_entity_poly.type
_entity_poly.pdbx_seq_one_letter_code
_entity_poly.pdbx_strand_id
1 'polypeptide(L)'
;MEESEIEALDLQKQGLLLFTFEGDPVALETHIFVVKKYQGQPKETEEMKPEWFALDAIPFDKMWSDDKFWFPFLLSHQSFTGHFHFAKDQKTIIKNNLKEVKQLSEGFDLDHAWQSLN
;
A
#
# COMPACT_ATOMS: atom_id res chain seq x y z
N MET A 1 -10.78 3.18 12.97
CA MET A 1 -12.07 3.25 13.69
C MET A 1 -13.20 2.72 12.83
N GLU A 2 -13.37 3.20 11.60
CA GLU A 2 -14.48 2.79 10.71
C GLU A 2 -14.43 1.31 10.31
N GLU A 3 -13.33 0.84 9.70
CA GLU A 3 -13.29 -0.51 9.14
C GLU A 3 -13.02 -1.63 10.16
N SER A 4 -12.29 -1.32 11.24
CA SER A 4 -11.74 -2.32 12.16
C SER A 4 -11.95 -2.02 13.65
N GLU A 5 -12.73 -0.99 13.99
CA GLU A 5 -13.02 -0.57 15.38
C GLU A 5 -11.78 -0.26 16.26
N ILE A 6 -10.58 -0.13 15.67
CA ILE A 6 -9.36 0.29 16.38
C ILE A 6 -9.01 1.76 16.15
N GLU A 7 -8.39 2.37 17.16
CA GLU A 7 -7.80 3.71 17.10
C GLU A 7 -6.27 3.57 17.06
N ALA A 8 -5.64 4.11 16.01
CA ALA A 8 -4.18 4.13 15.89
C ALA A 8 -3.58 5.26 16.74
N LEU A 9 -2.60 4.93 17.60
CA LEU A 9 -1.96 5.91 18.47
C LEU A 9 -0.60 6.39 17.95
N ASP A 10 0.08 5.58 17.13
CA ASP A 10 1.44 5.85 16.64
C ASP A 10 1.61 5.55 15.15
N LEU A 11 0.85 6.27 14.31
CA LEU A 11 0.98 6.18 12.85
C LEU A 11 2.39 6.57 12.38
N GLN A 12 3.08 5.62 11.74
CA GLN A 12 4.39 5.83 11.12
C GLN A 12 4.26 5.64 9.61
N LYS A 13 4.48 6.72 8.83
CA LYS A 13 4.49 6.62 7.36
C LYS A 13 5.69 5.79 6.92
N GLN A 14 5.44 4.72 6.20
CA GLN A 14 6.44 3.73 5.79
C GLN A 14 6.50 3.53 4.27
N GLY A 15 5.45 3.91 3.54
CA GLY A 15 5.43 3.79 2.10
C GLY A 15 4.65 4.90 1.40
N LEU A 16 5.00 5.14 0.15
CA LEU A 16 4.23 5.98 -0.78
C LEU A 16 4.16 5.29 -2.14
N LEU A 17 2.97 4.84 -2.52
CA LEU A 17 2.72 4.09 -3.74
C LEU A 17 1.82 4.88 -4.68
N LEU A 18 2.14 4.84 -5.97
CA LEU A 18 1.27 5.32 -7.03
C LEU A 18 0.70 4.11 -7.77
N PHE A 19 -0.61 4.10 -7.97
CA PHE A 19 -1.28 3.10 -8.81
C PHE A 19 -1.90 3.79 -10.01
N THR A 20 -1.65 3.26 -11.20
CA THR A 20 -2.32 3.68 -12.43
C THR A 20 -2.91 2.48 -13.15
N PHE A 21 -4.00 2.68 -13.88
CA PHE A 21 -4.74 1.59 -14.52
C PHE A 21 -4.90 1.87 -16.02
N GLU A 22 -4.69 0.86 -16.85
CA GLU A 22 -4.81 0.99 -18.30
C GLU A 22 -6.22 1.44 -18.69
N GLY A 23 -6.31 2.61 -19.35
CA GLY A 23 -7.58 3.18 -19.79
C GLY A 23 -8.34 3.97 -18.72
N ASP A 24 -7.78 4.11 -17.51
CA ASP A 24 -8.31 4.99 -16.46
C ASP A 24 -7.41 6.24 -16.35
N PRO A 25 -7.97 7.45 -16.51
CA PRO A 25 -7.20 8.68 -16.32
C PRO A 25 -6.91 8.98 -14.83
N VAL A 26 -7.55 8.29 -13.89
CA VAL A 26 -7.38 8.51 -12.46
C VAL A 26 -6.26 7.61 -11.92
N ALA A 27 -5.32 8.25 -11.21
CA ALA A 27 -4.30 7.56 -10.45
C ALA A 27 -4.67 7.54 -8.96
N LEU A 28 -4.21 6.52 -8.23
CA LEU A 28 -4.34 6.45 -6.77
C LEU A 28 -2.99 6.65 -6.13
N GLU A 29 -2.85 7.76 -5.39
CA GLU A 29 -1.73 7.97 -4.48
C GLU A 29 -2.09 7.36 -3.12
N THR A 30 -1.31 6.37 -2.69
CA THR A 30 -1.58 5.60 -1.47
C THR A 30 -0.43 5.74 -0.49
N HIS A 31 -0.77 6.21 0.71
CA HIS A 31 0.19 6.42 1.80
C HIS A 31 0.10 5.24 2.75
N ILE A 32 1.21 4.51 2.91
CA ILE A 32 1.26 3.32 3.75
C ILE A 32 1.74 3.70 5.13
N PHE A 33 0.96 3.33 6.15
CA PHE A 33 1.29 3.56 7.55
C PHE A 33 1.39 2.25 8.32
N VAL A 34 2.29 2.20 9.28
CA VAL A 34 2.40 1.13 10.29
C VAL A 34 2.07 1.71 11.65
N VAL A 35 1.38 0.92 12.46
CA VAL A 35 0.97 1.25 13.83
C VAL A 35 1.40 0.09 14.71
N LYS A 36 2.06 0.39 15.84
CA LYS A 36 2.48 -0.61 16.83
C LYS A 36 1.69 -0.49 18.14
N LYS A 37 1.05 0.66 18.36
CA LYS A 37 0.20 0.95 19.51
C LYS A 37 -1.16 1.41 19.01
N TYR A 38 -2.18 0.66 19.37
CA TYR A 38 -3.57 0.99 19.06
C TYR A 38 -4.46 0.72 20.28
N GLN A 39 -5.65 1.32 20.28
CA GLN A 39 -6.71 1.05 21.26
C GLN A 39 -7.90 0.39 20.57
N GLY A 40 -8.75 -0.26 21.37
CA GLY A 40 -9.87 -1.05 20.88
C GLY A 40 -9.49 -2.49 20.59
N GLN A 41 -10.48 -3.26 20.12
CA GLN A 41 -10.29 -4.64 19.69
C GLN A 41 -10.74 -4.75 18.23
N PRO A 42 -9.90 -5.31 17.33
CA PRO A 42 -10.32 -5.55 15.96
C PRO A 42 -11.60 -6.37 15.91
N LYS A 43 -12.60 -5.87 15.18
CA LYS A 43 -13.90 -6.51 15.05
C LYS A 43 -14.40 -6.42 13.62
N GLU A 44 -15.13 -7.46 13.21
CA GLU A 44 -15.81 -7.52 11.92
C GLU A 44 -16.87 -6.41 11.85
N THR A 45 -16.85 -5.69 10.74
CA THR A 45 -17.78 -4.62 10.37
C THR A 45 -18.50 -5.01 9.07
N GLU A 46 -19.42 -4.17 8.59
CA GLU A 46 -20.07 -4.40 7.29
C GLU A 46 -19.06 -4.37 6.12
N GLU A 47 -17.95 -3.66 6.28
CA GLU A 47 -16.93 -3.43 5.23
C GLU A 47 -15.74 -4.40 5.33
N MET A 48 -15.36 -4.83 6.52
CA MET A 48 -14.09 -5.53 6.74
C MET A 48 -14.16 -6.59 7.85
N LYS A 49 -13.48 -7.71 7.62
CA LYS A 49 -13.29 -8.80 8.59
C LYS A 49 -11.80 -8.88 8.98
N PRO A 50 -11.36 -8.21 10.05
CA PRO A 50 -9.95 -8.24 10.45
C PRO A 50 -9.55 -9.63 10.96
N GLU A 51 -8.38 -10.09 10.55
CA GLU A 51 -7.79 -11.37 10.96
C GLU A 51 -6.29 -11.19 11.21
N TRP A 52 -5.77 -11.88 12.23
CA TRP A 52 -4.35 -11.88 12.55
C TRP A 52 -3.64 -12.99 11.79
N PHE A 53 -2.56 -12.64 11.10
CA PHE A 53 -1.68 -13.58 10.42
C PHE A 53 -0.30 -13.57 11.07
N ALA A 54 0.34 -14.74 11.15
CA ALA A 54 1.76 -14.81 11.47
C ALA A 54 2.57 -14.18 10.32
N LEU A 55 3.71 -13.57 10.65
CA LEU A 55 4.53 -12.84 9.67
C LEU A 55 5.09 -13.75 8.56
N ASP A 56 5.23 -15.05 8.83
CA ASP A 56 5.65 -16.09 7.88
C ASP A 56 4.49 -16.80 7.18
N ALA A 57 3.24 -16.43 7.49
CA ALA A 57 2.02 -17.05 6.97
C ALA A 57 1.07 -16.02 6.32
N ILE A 58 1.63 -14.93 5.77
CA ILE A 58 0.86 -13.89 5.08
C ILE A 58 0.25 -14.46 3.79
N PRO A 59 -1.07 -14.31 3.57
CA PRO A 59 -1.76 -14.95 2.45
C PRO A 59 -1.65 -14.15 1.14
N PHE A 60 -0.42 -13.96 0.62
CA PHE A 60 -0.18 -13.14 -0.58
C PHE A 60 -1.00 -13.54 -1.81
N ASP A 61 -1.34 -14.82 -1.97
CA ASP A 61 -2.18 -15.31 -3.08
C ASP A 61 -3.64 -14.83 -3.00
N LYS A 62 -4.07 -14.32 -1.85
CA LYS A 62 -5.40 -13.74 -1.61
C LYS A 62 -5.36 -12.21 -1.52
N MET A 63 -4.19 -11.59 -1.70
CA MET A 63 -3.96 -10.15 -1.60
C MET A 63 -3.89 -9.53 -3.00
N TRP A 64 -3.74 -8.22 -3.08
CA TRP A 64 -3.50 -7.55 -4.35
C TRP A 64 -2.15 -7.99 -4.94
N SER A 65 -2.06 -8.03 -6.27
CA SER A 65 -0.88 -8.56 -6.97
C SER A 65 0.41 -7.81 -6.66
N ASP A 66 0.33 -6.55 -6.24
CA ASP A 66 1.45 -5.69 -5.90
C ASP A 66 1.95 -5.90 -4.46
N ASP A 67 1.11 -6.38 -3.54
CA ASP A 67 1.44 -6.52 -2.13
C ASP A 67 2.67 -7.41 -1.90
N LYS A 68 2.82 -8.47 -2.70
CA LYS A 68 4.00 -9.36 -2.64
C LYS A 68 5.33 -8.65 -2.95
N PHE A 69 5.29 -7.48 -3.58
CA PHE A 69 6.50 -6.70 -3.89
C PHE A 69 6.84 -5.73 -2.76
N TRP A 70 5.87 -4.96 -2.25
CA TRP A 70 6.14 -3.89 -1.28
C TRP A 70 6.00 -4.31 0.18
N PHE A 71 5.16 -5.29 0.49
CA PHE A 71 4.96 -5.74 1.87
C PHE A 71 6.25 -6.29 2.52
N PRO A 72 7.16 -7.01 1.82
CA PRO A 72 8.45 -7.42 2.37
C PRO A 72 9.33 -6.25 2.88
N PHE A 73 9.21 -5.06 2.28
CA PHE A 73 9.90 -3.86 2.77
C PHE A 73 9.33 -3.41 4.13
N LEU A 74 8.01 -3.48 4.33
CA LEU A 74 7.39 -3.23 5.64
C LEU A 74 7.89 -4.18 6.72
N LEU A 75 7.93 -5.49 6.41
CA LEU A 75 8.41 -6.51 7.32
C LEU A 75 9.88 -6.30 7.71
N SER A 76 10.67 -5.72 6.80
CA SER A 76 12.08 -5.37 7.02
C SER A 76 12.27 -3.97 7.63
N HIS A 77 11.18 -3.28 7.98
CA HIS A 77 11.19 -1.91 8.51
C HIS A 77 11.88 -0.88 7.60
N GLN A 78 11.84 -1.10 6.28
CA GLN A 78 12.41 -0.21 5.28
C GLN A 78 11.34 0.73 4.74
N SER A 79 11.69 2.00 4.52
CA SER A 79 10.78 2.94 3.87
C SER A 79 10.88 2.78 2.36
N PHE A 80 9.77 2.87 1.64
CA PHE A 80 9.76 2.61 0.19
C PHE A 80 8.86 3.55 -0.58
N THR A 81 9.17 3.71 -1.86
CA THR A 81 8.27 4.32 -2.83
C THR A 81 8.24 3.49 -4.10
N GLY A 82 7.08 3.47 -4.76
CA GLY A 82 6.91 2.71 -5.98
C GLY A 82 5.73 3.17 -6.80
N HIS A 83 5.71 2.70 -8.03
CA HIS A 83 4.61 2.85 -8.95
C HIS A 83 4.27 1.49 -9.55
N PHE A 84 2.99 1.14 -9.55
CA PHE A 84 2.47 -0.06 -10.20
C PHE A 84 1.45 0.35 -11.25
N HIS A 85 1.69 -0.05 -12.50
CA HIS A 85 0.75 0.11 -13.60
C HIS A 85 0.02 -1.20 -13.85
N PHE A 86 -1.29 -1.18 -13.65
CA PHE A 86 -2.17 -2.32 -13.85
C PHE A 86 -2.83 -2.32 -15.21
N ALA A 87 -3.08 -3.50 -15.75
CA ALA A 87 -3.96 -3.70 -16.90
C ALA A 87 -5.43 -3.40 -16.54
N LYS A 88 -6.29 -3.38 -17.55
CA LYS A 88 -7.75 -3.18 -17.39
C LYS A 88 -8.44 -4.14 -16.43
N ASP A 89 -7.85 -5.33 -16.21
CA ASP A 89 -8.37 -6.32 -15.26
C ASP A 89 -8.10 -5.97 -13.78
N GLN A 90 -7.35 -4.89 -13.53
CA GLN A 90 -6.90 -4.43 -12.21
C GLN A 90 -6.17 -5.50 -11.39
N LYS A 91 -5.63 -6.53 -12.06
CA LYS A 91 -4.94 -7.66 -11.42
C LYS A 91 -3.56 -7.87 -12.01
N THR A 92 -3.43 -7.74 -13.32
CA THR A 92 -2.18 -7.94 -14.04
C THR A 92 -1.33 -6.67 -13.95
N ILE A 93 -0.14 -6.77 -13.38
CA ILE A 93 0.84 -5.68 -13.35
C ILE A 93 1.61 -5.67 -14.67
N ILE A 94 1.48 -4.60 -15.45
CA ILE A 94 2.16 -4.39 -16.73
C ILE A 94 3.59 -3.88 -16.50
N LYS A 95 3.73 -2.89 -15.62
CA LYS A 95 5.01 -2.24 -15.31
C LYS A 95 5.01 -1.89 -13.83
N ASN A 96 6.15 -2.02 -13.18
CA ASN A 96 6.32 -1.48 -11.84
C ASN A 96 7.74 -0.94 -11.65
N ASN A 97 7.86 -0.03 -10.70
CA ASN A 97 9.11 0.29 -10.05
C ASN A 97 8.86 0.33 -8.54
N LEU A 98 9.81 -0.15 -7.77
CA LEU A 98 9.76 -0.11 -6.32
C LEU A 98 11.18 0.04 -5.83
N LYS A 99 11.40 0.94 -4.86
CA LYS A 99 12.70 1.17 -4.28
C LYS A 99 12.59 1.54 -2.81
N GLU A 100 13.59 1.10 -2.05
CA GLU A 100 13.85 1.63 -0.73
C GLU A 100 14.25 3.11 -0.82
N VAL A 101 13.83 3.90 0.16
CA VAL A 101 14.20 5.31 0.31
C VAL A 101 14.55 5.61 1.76
N LYS A 102 15.44 6.58 1.98
CA LYS A 102 15.78 7.06 3.32
C LYS A 102 14.73 7.99 3.90
N GLN A 103 13.97 8.67 3.04
CA GLN A 103 12.96 9.64 3.42
C GLN A 103 11.83 9.62 2.40
N LEU A 104 10.59 9.68 2.88
CA LEU A 104 9.38 9.77 2.06
C LEU A 104 9.03 11.23 1.78
N SER A 105 8.60 11.52 0.56
CA SER A 105 7.97 12.79 0.24
C SER A 105 6.56 12.88 0.86
N GLU A 106 5.98 14.07 0.85
CA GLU A 106 4.60 14.26 1.27
C GLU A 106 3.64 13.53 0.32
N GLY A 107 3.84 13.68 -0.99
CA GLY A 107 3.12 12.97 -2.06
C GLY A 107 3.95 12.89 -3.33
N PHE A 108 3.35 12.44 -4.44
CA PHE A 108 3.94 12.53 -5.77
C PHE A 108 3.62 13.88 -6.41
N ASP A 109 4.59 14.42 -7.16
CA ASP A 109 4.33 15.54 -8.06
C ASP A 109 3.67 14.99 -9.33
N LEU A 110 2.33 14.95 -9.34
CA LEU A 110 1.54 14.39 -10.44
C LEU A 110 1.54 15.27 -11.70
N ASP A 111 1.89 16.56 -11.58
CA ASP A 111 2.02 17.46 -12.73
C ASP A 111 3.23 17.06 -13.61
N HIS A 112 4.26 16.49 -12.99
CA HIS A 112 5.48 16.02 -13.67
C HIS A 112 5.61 14.49 -13.76
N ALA A 113 4.85 13.72 -12.96
CA ALA A 113 4.94 12.26 -12.92
C ALA A 113 4.66 11.61 -14.29
N TRP A 114 3.70 12.14 -15.06
CA TRP A 114 3.34 11.62 -16.38
C TRP A 114 4.50 11.60 -17.38
N GLN A 115 5.47 12.50 -17.25
CA GLN A 115 6.63 12.57 -18.14
C GLN A 115 7.63 11.43 -17.89
N SER A 116 7.64 10.85 -16.69
CA SER A 116 8.54 9.77 -16.31
C SER A 116 7.99 8.36 -16.56
N LEU A 117 6.73 8.27 -16.97
CA LEU A 117 6.02 7.00 -17.17
C LEU A 117 6.03 6.52 -18.64
N ASN A 118 6.36 7.40 -19.59
CA ASN A 118 6.54 7.11 -21.01
C ASN A 118 7.99 6.77 -21.36
#